data_AF-A0A7G6YB29-F1
#
_entry.id   AF-A0A7G6YB29-F1
#
_cell.length_a   1.000
_cell.length_b   1.000
_cell.length_c   1.000
_cell.angle_alpha   90.00
_cell.angle_beta   90.00
_cell.angle_gamma   90.00
#
_symmetry.space_group_name_H-M   'P 1'
#
loop_
_entity.id
_entity.type
_entity.pdbx_description
1 polymer ?
#
loop_
_entity_poly.entity_id
_entity_poly.type
_entity_poly.pdbx_seq_one_letter_code
_entity_poly.pdbx_strand_id
1 'polypeptide(L)' 'MGDDFLDSMNAQGMSLVEENFAEQLAERARSLGLESTASIQLDTTEVPSLGNATVNVDRVRALADAKLAARDA' A
#
# COMPACT_ATOMS: atom_id res chain seq x y z
N MET A 1 20.64 -6.81 -22.47
CA MET A 1 19.18 -6.78 -22.71
C MET A 1 18.53 -7.66 -21.66
N GLY A 2 18.38 -7.13 -20.44
CA GLY A 2 17.80 -7.86 -19.30
C GLY A 2 17.00 -6.97 -18.34
N ASP A 3 17.03 -5.66 -18.57
CA ASP A 3 16.44 -4.66 -17.69
C ASP A 3 14.90 -4.59 -17.80
N ASP A 4 14.30 -4.70 -19.00
CA ASP A 4 12.84 -4.59 -19.18
C ASP A 4 12.04 -5.70 -18.47
N PHE A 5 12.61 -6.91 -18.37
CA PHE A 5 11.93 -8.04 -17.73
C PHE A 5 11.94 -7.91 -16.20
N LEU A 6 13.05 -7.41 -15.65
CA LEU A 6 13.16 -7.10 -14.23
C LEU A 6 12.27 -5.93 -13.86
N ASP A 7 12.18 -4.88 -14.71
CA ASP A 7 11.35 -3.71 -14.45
C ASP A 7 9.84 -4.03 -14.50
N SER A 8 9.41 -4.88 -15.44
CA SER A 8 8.01 -5.32 -15.52
C SER A 8 7.60 -6.28 -14.40
N MET A 9 8.50 -7.18 -13.96
CA MET A 9 8.25 -8.01 -12.77
C MET A 9 8.26 -7.17 -11.50
N ASN A 10 9.11 -6.15 -11.43
CA ASN A 10 9.17 -5.21 -10.32
C ASN A 10 7.86 -4.41 -10.21
N ALA A 11 7.31 -3.92 -11.31
CA ALA A 11 6.03 -3.19 -11.32
C ALA A 11 4.84 -4.06 -10.84
N GLN A 12 4.75 -5.32 -11.27
CA GLN A 12 3.71 -6.24 -10.77
C GLN A 12 3.91 -6.62 -9.30
N GLY A 13 5.16 -6.89 -8.90
CA GLY A 13 5.50 -7.17 -7.50
C GLY A 13 5.17 -5.99 -6.58
N MET A 14 5.44 -4.76 -7.03
CA MET A 14 5.11 -3.54 -6.30
C MET A 14 3.61 -3.34 -6.15
N SER A 15 2.82 -3.58 -7.20
CA SER A 15 1.35 -3.48 -7.10
C SER A 15 0.79 -4.45 -6.05
N LEU A 16 1.31 -5.67 -5.98
CA LEU A 16 0.93 -6.66 -4.96
C LEU A 16 1.35 -6.22 -3.56
N VAL A 17 2.54 -5.63 -3.41
CA VAL A 17 3.04 -5.11 -2.13
C VAL A 17 2.21 -3.92 -1.67
N GLU A 18 1.87 -3.01 -2.59
CA GLU A 18 1.00 -1.86 -2.34
C GLU A 18 -0.40 -2.32 -1.89
N GLU A 19 -0.99 -3.31 -2.56
CA GLU A 19 -2.27 -3.89 -2.16
C GLU A 19 -2.21 -4.53 -0.77
N ASN A 20 -1.17 -5.31 -0.49
CA ASN A 20 -1.02 -6.01 0.78
C ASN A 20 -0.80 -5.02 1.95
N PHE A 21 0.01 -3.97 1.72
CA PHE A 21 0.16 -2.87 2.68
C PHE A 21 -1.15 -2.10 2.89
N ALA A 22 -1.88 -1.83 1.81
CA ALA A 22 -3.16 -1.15 1.89
C ALA A 22 -4.18 -1.97 2.70
N GLU A 23 -4.15 -3.30 2.54
CA GLU A 23 -5.01 -4.22 3.28
C GLU A 23 -4.66 -4.24 4.77
N GLN A 24 -3.38 -4.31 5.13
CA GLN A 24 -2.91 -4.20 6.51
C GLN A 24 -3.24 -2.84 7.13
N LEU A 25 -3.11 -1.76 6.37
CA LEU A 25 -3.44 -0.40 6.82
C LEU A 25 -4.95 -0.27 7.10
N ALA A 26 -5.77 -0.76 6.18
CA ALA A 26 -7.22 -0.76 6.32
C ALA A 26 -7.66 -1.61 7.52
N GLU A 27 -7.06 -2.79 7.71
CA GLU A 27 -7.34 -3.67 8.84
C GLU A 27 -6.90 -3.05 10.18
N ARG A 28 -5.78 -2.31 10.19
CA ARG A 28 -5.32 -1.57 11.37
C ARG A 28 -6.23 -0.38 11.69
N ALA A 29 -6.67 0.39 10.70
CA ALA A 29 -7.67 1.43 10.90
C ALA A 29 -8.96 0.85 11.46
N ARG A 30 -9.40 -0.28 10.92
CA ARG A 30 -10.58 -1.00 11.39
C ARG A 30 -10.45 -1.50 12.83
N SER A 31 -9.32 -2.10 13.20
CA SER A 31 -9.10 -2.58 14.57
C SER A 31 -9.06 -1.44 15.60
N LEU A 32 -8.68 -0.24 15.15
CA LEU A 32 -8.73 1.00 15.93
C LEU A 32 -10.12 1.68 15.92
N GLY A 33 -11.08 1.18 15.13
CA GLY A 33 -12.40 1.81 14.97
C GLY A 33 -12.36 3.12 14.19
N LEU A 34 -11.35 3.30 13.33
CA LEU A 34 -11.21 4.47 12.47
C LEU A 34 -11.97 4.26 11.15
N GLU A 35 -12.71 5.28 10.74
CA GLU A 35 -13.40 5.32 9.44
C GLU A 35 -12.44 5.62 8.27
N SER A 36 -11.21 6.05 8.55
CA SER A 36 -10.20 6.34 7.54
C SER A 36 -8.78 6.10 8.06
N THR A 37 -7.90 5.74 7.14
CA THR A 37 -6.46 5.59 7.33
C THR A 37 -5.71 6.94 7.35
N ALA A 38 -6.40 8.07 7.13
CA ALA A 38 -5.84 9.42 7.23
C ALA A 38 -5.25 9.73 8.62
N SER A 39 -5.78 9.10 9.66
CA SER A 39 -5.32 9.25 11.04
C SER A 39 -4.10 8.38 11.37
N ILE A 40 -3.80 7.37 10.54
CA ILE A 40 -2.63 6.50 10.73
C ILE A 40 -1.43 7.18 10.07
N GLN A 41 -0.43 7.55 10.87
CA GLN A 41 0.89 7.90 10.34
C GLN A 41 1.54 6.63 9.79
N LEU A 42 1.63 6.55 8.48
CA LEU A 42 2.52 5.62 7.78
C LEU A 42 3.90 6.25 7.77
N ASP A 43 4.76 5.77 8.66
CA ASP A 43 6.15 6.17 8.63
C ASP A 43 6.77 5.59 7.35
N THR A 44 7.08 6.47 6.38
CA THR A 44 7.61 6.06 5.07
C THR A 44 8.96 5.34 5.19
N THR A 45 9.55 5.37 6.37
CA THR A 45 10.78 4.65 6.75
C THR A 45 10.55 3.16 7.03
N GLU A 46 9.33 2.73 7.35
CA GLU A 46 8.95 1.32 7.57
C GLU A 46 8.55 0.60 6.27
N VAL A 47 8.45 1.34 5.16
CA VAL A 47 8.07 0.74 3.88
C VAL A 47 9.30 0.06 3.29
N PRO A 48 9.29 -1.28 3.12
CA PRO A 48 10.47 -2.00 2.64
C PRO A 48 10.84 -1.48 1.26
N SER A 49 12.03 -0.86 1.17
CA SER A 49 12.63 -0.48 -0.11
C SER A 49 12.98 -1.77 -0.85
N LEU A 50 12.11 -2.19 -1.77
CA LEU A 50 12.37 -3.29 -2.69
C LEU A 50 13.31 -2.79 -3.81
N GLY A 51 14.53 -2.38 -3.44
CA GLY A 51 15.50 -1.77 -4.34
C GLY A 51 15.21 -0.30 -4.66
N ASN A 52 15.52 0.12 -5.90
CA ASN A 52 15.41 1.49 -6.40
C ASN A 52 13.97 2.01 -6.55
N ALA A 53 12.99 1.16 -6.25
CA ALA A 53 11.59 1.45 -6.47
C ALA A 53 10.94 1.71 -5.09
N THR A 54 10.61 2.97 -4.86
CA THR A 54 9.94 3.41 -3.64
C THR A 54 8.45 3.12 -3.78
N VAL A 55 7.89 2.34 -2.85
CA VAL A 55 6.44 2.10 -2.76
C VAL A 55 5.72 3.44 -2.58
N ASN A 56 4.66 3.66 -3.35
CA ASN A 56 3.94 4.93 -3.29
C ASN A 56 2.92 4.90 -2.14
N VAL A 57 3.27 5.55 -1.03
CA VAL A 57 2.45 5.57 0.20
C VAL A 57 1.12 6.27 0.00
N ASP A 58 1.05 7.30 -0.85
CA ASP A 58 -0.22 7.95 -1.19
C ASP A 58 -1.17 6.97 -1.89
N ARG A 59 -0.63 6.12 -2.77
CA ARG A 59 -1.39 5.09 -3.49
C ARG A 59 -1.88 3.97 -2.58
N VAL A 60 -1.02 3.52 -1.66
CA VAL A 60 -1.38 2.56 -0.60
C VAL A 60 -2.52 3.10 0.24
N ARG A 61 -2.46 4.38 0.63
CA ARG A 61 -3.48 5.02 1.46
C ARG A 61 -4.82 5.13 0.74
N ALA A 62 -4.79 5.56 -0.53
CA ALA A 62 -5.99 5.62 -1.36
C ALA A 62 -6.65 4.24 -1.55
N LEU A 63 -5.85 3.18 -1.76
CA LEU A 63 -6.34 1.80 -1.84
C LEU A 63 -6.94 1.32 -0.51
N ALA A 64 -6.30 1.65 0.62
CA ALA A 64 -6.75 1.26 1.94
C ALA A 64 -8.07 1.95 2.33
N ASP A 65 -8.18 3.25 2.08
CA ASP A 65 -9.42 4.01 2.29
C ASP A 65 -10.54 3.49 1.38
N ALA A 66 -10.24 3.15 0.12
CA ALA A 66 -11.21 2.53 -0.77
C ALA A 66 -11.69 1.16 -0.26
N LYS A 67 -10.79 0.33 0.29
CA LYS A 67 -11.14 -0.96 0.91
C LYS A 67 -11.99 -0.81 2.19
N LEU A 68 -11.74 0.22 2.99
CA LEU A 68 -12.58 0.58 4.12
C LEU A 68 -13.98 1.01 3.65
N ALA A 69 -14.05 1.98 2.73
CA ALA A 69 -15.30 2.52 2.22
C ALA A 69 -16.17 1.47 1.49
N ALA A 70 -15.55 0.56 0.72
CA ALA A 70 -16.26 -0.49 0.00
C ALA A 70 -16.94 -1.53 0.91
N ARG A 71 -16.63 -1.54 2.22
CA ARG A 71 -17.20 -2.47 3.19
C ARG A 71 -18.30 -1.84 4.06
N ASP A 72 -18.30 -0.51 4.18
CA ASP A 72 -19.36 0.27 4.83
C ASP A 72 -20.53 0.61 3.89
N ALA A 73 -20.37 0.42 2.57
CA ALA A 73 -21.42 0.56 1.55
C ALA A 73 -22.24 -0.73 1.34
#